data_AF-A0A443RW98-F1
#
_entry.id   AF-A0A443RW98-F1
#
_cell.length_a   1.000
_cell.length_b   1.000
_cell.length_c   1.000
_cell.angle_alpha   90.00
_cell.angle_beta   90.00
_cell.angle_gamma   90.00
#
_symmetry.space_group_name_H-M   'P 1'
#
loop_
_entity.id
_entity.type
_entity.pdbx_description
1 polymer ?
#
loop_
_entity_poly.entity_id
_entity_poly.type
_entity_poly.pdbx_seq_one_letter_code
_entity_poly.pdbx_strand_id
1 'polypeptide(L)'
;MQNETKCDIVLLATGYDFYFPLLDNSIIPMKVRLFKNMFQPNLKHPHTLAMINLVHPIGSFNPIFEMQSRWFALLMKGERKLPNKSDMIKTIDEDIKHVENGRFTQPVVIL
;
A
#
# COMPACT_ATOMS: atom_id res chain seq x y z
N MET A 1 1.35 0.01 -42.69
CA MET A 1 0.91 -0.87 -41.59
C MET A 1 1.34 -2.31 -41.91
N GLN A 2 2.64 -2.61 -41.82
CA GLN A 2 3.20 -3.89 -42.28
C GLN A 2 4.42 -4.30 -41.43
N ASN A 3 4.27 -4.36 -40.11
CA ASN A 3 5.27 -4.96 -39.22
C ASN A 3 4.51 -5.73 -38.12
N GLU A 4 3.89 -6.82 -38.52
CA GLU A 4 3.24 -7.77 -37.60
C GLU A 4 3.98 -9.09 -37.71
N THR A 5 4.43 -9.62 -36.58
CA THR A 5 5.10 -10.90 -36.51
C THR A 5 4.06 -12.00 -36.31
N LYS A 6 4.06 -13.03 -37.17
CA LYS A 6 3.20 -14.21 -36.95
C LYS A 6 3.59 -14.89 -35.64
N CYS A 7 2.60 -15.13 -34.79
CA CYS A 7 2.75 -15.87 -33.55
C CYS A 7 1.56 -16.82 -33.35
N ASP A 8 1.80 -17.93 -32.67
CA ASP A 8 0.77 -18.93 -32.35
C ASP A 8 0.02 -18.58 -31.05
N ILE A 9 0.71 -17.97 -30.09
CA ILE A 9 0.16 -17.60 -28.78
C ILE A 9 0.76 -16.26 -28.32
N VAL A 10 -0.09 -15.38 -27.79
CA VAL A 10 0.31 -14.16 -27.09
C VAL A 10 -0.04 -14.31 -25.61
N LEU A 11 0.96 -14.18 -24.73
CA LEU A 11 0.77 -14.14 -23.28
C LEU A 11 0.95 -12.71 -22.78
N LEU A 12 -0.13 -12.12 -22.27
CA LEU A 12 -0.12 -10.77 -21.70
C LEU A 12 0.28 -10.83 -20.22
N ALA A 13 1.56 -10.65 -19.93
CA ALA A 13 2.08 -10.49 -18.58
C ALA A 13 2.05 -9.02 -18.13
N THR A 14 0.91 -8.35 -18.34
CA THR A 14 0.69 -6.92 -18.03
C THR A 14 0.24 -6.70 -16.59
N GLY A 15 0.43 -7.70 -15.72
CA GLY A 15 0.15 -7.58 -14.31
C GLY A 15 -1.31 -7.71 -13.86
N TYR A 16 -1.57 -7.14 -12.68
CA TYR A 16 -2.82 -7.23 -11.94
C TYR A 16 -3.17 -5.90 -11.28
N ASP A 17 -4.45 -5.53 -11.34
CA ASP A 17 -5.04 -4.52 -10.48
C ASP A 17 -5.50 -5.13 -9.15
N PHE A 18 -5.55 -4.31 -8.10
CA PHE A 18 -6.11 -4.71 -6.81
C PHE A 18 -7.27 -3.80 -6.41
N TYR A 19 -8.31 -4.41 -5.82
CA TYR A 19 -9.46 -3.70 -5.26
C TYR A 19 -9.99 -4.49 -4.05
N PHE A 20 -10.71 -3.79 -3.18
CA PHE A 20 -11.25 -4.35 -1.94
C PHE A 20 -12.77 -4.38 -2.01
N PRO A 21 -13.40 -5.44 -2.58
CA PRO A 21 -14.86 -5.45 -2.82
C PRO A 21 -15.70 -5.39 -1.54
N LEU A 22 -15.10 -5.73 -0.40
CA LEU A 22 -15.74 -5.66 0.92
C LEU A 22 -15.66 -4.28 1.57
N LEU A 23 -14.85 -3.36 1.03
CA LEU A 23 -14.62 -2.04 1.59
C LEU A 23 -15.18 -0.98 0.65
N ASP A 24 -15.86 0.01 1.21
CA ASP A 24 -16.30 1.18 0.45
C ASP A 24 -15.10 2.01 -0.03
N ASN A 25 -15.19 2.54 -1.25
CA ASN A 25 -14.12 3.36 -1.86
C ASN A 25 -13.76 4.61 -1.04
N SER A 26 -14.65 5.08 -0.15
CA SER A 26 -14.39 6.17 0.79
C SER A 26 -13.42 5.78 1.92
N ILE A 27 -13.29 4.49 2.24
CA ILE A 27 -12.38 3.95 3.27
C ILE A 27 -10.98 3.81 2.67
N ILE A 28 -10.87 3.17 1.51
CA ILE A 28 -9.61 2.98 0.80
C ILE A 28 -9.80 3.35 -0.68
N PRO A 29 -9.40 4.57 -1.09
CA PRO A 29 -9.46 4.94 -2.49
C PRO A 29 -8.40 4.19 -3.31
N MET A 30 -8.65 3.99 -4.61
CA MET A 30 -7.75 3.35 -5.57
C MET A 30 -6.30 3.89 -5.52
N LYS A 31 -6.13 5.21 -5.33
CA LYS A 31 -4.84 5.80 -5.00
C LYS A 31 -4.62 5.69 -3.49
N VAL A 32 -4.02 4.58 -3.09
CA VAL A 32 -3.80 4.21 -1.70
C VAL A 32 -2.78 5.16 -1.04
N ARG A 33 -3.27 6.15 -0.28
CA ARG A 33 -2.46 7.02 0.59
C ARG A 33 -2.58 6.52 2.03
N LEU A 34 -1.71 5.57 2.38
CA LEU A 34 -1.72 4.96 3.71
C LEU A 34 -0.47 5.32 4.49
N PHE A 35 -0.64 5.62 5.77
CA PHE A 35 0.48 5.77 6.69
C PHE A 35 1.16 4.41 6.86
N LYS A 36 2.46 4.37 6.52
CA LYS A 36 3.29 3.14 6.55
C LYS A 36 2.70 1.96 5.77
N ASN A 37 1.92 2.25 4.71
CA ASN A 37 1.18 1.25 3.93
C ASN A 37 0.19 0.40 4.75
N MET A 38 -0.29 0.92 5.89
CA MET A 38 -1.19 0.20 6.79
C MET A 38 -2.46 0.99 7.11
N PHE A 39 -2.35 2.26 7.50
CA PHE A 39 -3.47 2.98 8.13
C PHE A 39 -3.99 4.12 7.27
N GLN A 40 -5.32 4.24 7.18
CA GLN A 40 -5.98 5.38 6.54
C GLN A 40 -6.15 6.54 7.52
N PRO A 41 -5.42 7.67 7.35
CA PRO A 41 -5.52 8.82 8.26
C PRO A 41 -6.87 9.53 8.27
N ASN A 42 -7.73 9.32 7.25
CA ASN A 42 -9.02 9.98 7.15
C ASN A 42 -10.15 9.30 7.93
N LEU A 43 -9.94 8.11 8.50
CA LEU A 43 -10.94 7.44 9.33
C LEU A 43 -11.11 8.17 10.66
N LYS A 44 -12.34 8.13 11.22
CA LYS A 44 -12.61 8.66 12.57
C LYS A 44 -11.76 7.96 13.64
N HIS A 45 -11.53 6.66 13.47
CA HIS A 45 -10.70 5.84 14.35
C HIS A 45 -9.66 5.06 13.52
N PRO A 46 -8.55 5.69 13.09
CA PRO A 46 -7.59 5.08 12.15
C PRO A 46 -6.96 3.78 12.65
N HIS A 47 -6.84 3.58 13.96
CA HIS A 47 -6.23 2.38 14.56
C HIS A 47 -7.11 1.12 14.47
N THR A 48 -8.38 1.24 14.04
CA THR A 48 -9.33 0.12 14.00
C THR A 48 -9.26 -0.72 12.73
N LEU A 49 -8.66 -0.17 11.66
CA LEU A 49 -8.51 -0.85 10.38
C LEU A 49 -7.07 -0.67 9.88
N ALA A 50 -6.41 -1.80 9.60
CA ALA A 50 -5.07 -1.84 9.03
C ALA A 50 -5.04 -2.74 7.81
N MET A 51 -4.31 -2.30 6.79
CA MET A 51 -3.91 -3.12 5.66
C MET A 51 -2.61 -3.83 6.01
N ILE A 52 -2.64 -5.16 6.06
CA ILE A 52 -1.46 -5.98 6.29
C ILE A 52 -0.95 -6.50 4.94
N ASN A 53 0.36 -6.45 4.75
CA ASN A 53 1.05 -6.89 3.55
C ASN A 53 0.72 -6.11 2.26
N LEU A 54 0.30 -4.85 2.38
CA LEU A 54 0.10 -3.96 1.22
C LEU A 54 1.41 -3.24 0.85
N VAL A 55 2.47 -4.02 0.65
CA VAL A 55 3.82 -3.54 0.37
C VAL A 55 4.51 -4.46 -0.62
N HIS A 56 5.46 -3.93 -1.39
CA HIS A 56 6.39 -4.70 -2.24
C HIS A 56 7.83 -4.36 -1.84
N PRO A 57 8.36 -5.02 -0.79
CA PRO A 57 9.75 -4.85 -0.40
C PRO A 57 10.70 -5.46 -1.42
N ILE A 58 11.95 -5.01 -1.35
CA ILE A 58 13.08 -5.75 -1.90
C ILE A 58 13.44 -6.80 -0.86
N GLY A 59 12.96 -8.03 -1.03
CA GLY A 59 13.21 -9.15 -0.11
C GLY A 59 11.94 -9.91 0.28
N SER A 60 11.97 -10.57 1.44
CA SER A 60 10.87 -11.42 1.91
C SER A 60 9.73 -10.59 2.53
N PHE A 61 8.49 -10.93 2.15
CA PHE A 61 7.27 -10.38 2.76
C PHE A 61 7.05 -10.88 4.19
N ASN A 62 7.52 -12.09 4.51
CA ASN A 62 7.27 -12.76 5.79
C ASN A 62 7.62 -11.91 7.03
N PRO A 63 8.84 -11.37 7.16
CA PRO A 63 9.17 -10.54 8.31
C PRO A 63 8.35 -9.24 8.35
N ILE A 64 7.89 -8.74 7.20
CA ILE A 64 7.15 -7.49 7.15
C ILE A 64 5.72 -7.70 7.62
N PHE A 65 5.01 -8.71 7.13
CA PHE A 65 3.64 -8.97 7.58
C PHE A 65 3.61 -9.28 9.08
N GLU A 66 4.62 -10.00 9.60
CA GLU A 66 4.72 -10.33 11.04
C GLU A 66 4.87 -9.07 11.88
N MET A 67 5.80 -8.19 11.50
CA MET A 67 6.01 -6.91 12.16
C MET A 67 4.79 -5.99 12.08
N GLN A 68 4.13 -5.91 10.92
CA GLN A 68 2.90 -5.14 10.74
C GLN A 68 1.77 -5.67 11.62
N SER A 69 1.59 -7.00 11.68
CA SER A 69 0.57 -7.65 12.50
C SER A 69 0.82 -7.43 13.99
N ARG A 70 2.08 -7.55 14.44
CA ARG A 70 2.47 -7.29 15.83
C ARG A 70 2.20 -5.85 16.23
N TRP A 71 2.54 -4.90 15.37
CA TRP A 71 2.27 -3.49 15.64
C TRP A 71 0.77 -3.19 15.70
N PHE A 72 -0.02 -3.75 14.77
CA PHE A 72 -1.48 -3.61 14.79
C PHE A 72 -2.11 -4.17 16.06
N ALA A 73 -1.69 -5.34 16.52
CA ALA A 73 -2.18 -5.94 17.77
C ALA A 73 -1.91 -5.03 18.99
N LEU A 74 -0.73 -4.41 19.05
CA LEU A 74 -0.37 -3.47 20.13
C LEU A 74 -1.22 -2.18 20.10
N LEU A 75 -1.59 -1.71 18.91
CA LEU A 75 -2.50 -0.57 18.75
C LEU A 75 -3.91 -0.93 19.21
N MET A 76 -4.42 -2.10 18.84
CA MET A 76 -5.74 -2.59 19.26
C MET A 76 -5.82 -2.82 20.76
N LYS A 77 -4.72 -3.24 21.40
CA LYS A 77 -4.62 -3.36 22.86
C LYS A 77 -4.50 -2.01 23.58
N GLY A 78 -4.21 -0.92 22.86
CA GLY A 78 -4.01 0.42 23.44
C GLY A 78 -2.63 0.66 24.04
N GLU A 79 -1.68 -0.27 23.89
CA GLU A 79 -0.30 -0.12 24.38
C GLU A 79 0.54 0.81 23.49
N ARG A 80 0.12 1.01 22.25
CA ARG A 80 0.70 1.96 21.30
C ARG A 80 -0.39 2.90 20.79
N LYS A 81 0.02 4.04 20.25
CA LYS A 81 -0.89 5.01 19.62
C LYS A 81 -0.34 5.42 18.27
N LEU A 82 -1.25 5.66 17.33
CA LEU A 82 -0.91 6.31 16.08
C LEU A 82 -0.58 7.79 16.33
N PRO A 83 0.30 8.38 15.53
CA PRO A 83 0.50 9.83 15.55
C PRO A 83 -0.76 10.55 15.10
N ASN A 84 -0.80 11.87 15.28
CA ASN A 84 -1.95 12.67 14.86
C ASN A 84 -2.09 12.64 13.32
N LYS A 85 -3.27 13.05 12.84
CA LYS A 85 -3.60 13.04 11.41
C LYS A 85 -2.62 13.86 10.56
N SER A 86 -2.20 15.02 11.05
CA SER A 86 -1.28 15.92 10.33
C SER A 86 0.08 15.27 10.13
N ASP A 87 0.61 14.64 11.18
CA ASP A 87 1.91 13.95 11.14
C ASP A 87 1.86 12.74 10.22
N MET A 88 0.76 11.96 10.26
CA MET A 88 0.56 10.84 9.32
C MET A 88 0.57 11.32 7.87
N ILE A 89 -0.17 12.40 7.56
CA ILE A 89 -0.22 12.97 6.21
C ILE A 89 1.15 13.47 5.78
N LYS A 90 1.87 14.17 6.68
CA LYS A 90 3.22 14.65 6.41
C LYS A 90 4.18 13.50 6.05
N THR A 91 4.16 12.42 6.83
CA THR A 91 4.97 11.23 6.53
C THR A 91 4.58 10.59 5.20
N ILE A 92 3.28 10.52 4.87
CA ILE A 92 2.83 10.00 3.58
C ILE A 92 3.38 10.86 2.43
N ASP A 93 3.31 12.19 2.55
CA ASP A 93 3.81 13.10 1.52
C ASP A 93 5.33 13.02 1.37
N GLU A 94 6.06 12.85 2.47
CA GLU A 94 7.50 12.58 2.45
C GLU A 94 7.79 11.24 1.76
N ASP A 95 7.09 10.17 2.12
CA ASP A 95 7.27 8.83 1.53
C ASP A 95 7.00 8.86 0.01
N ILE A 96 5.92 9.52 -0.43
CA ILE A 96 5.59 9.71 -1.87
C ILE A 96 6.68 10.49 -2.61
N LYS A 97 7.22 11.56 -2.01
CA LYS A 97 8.31 12.32 -2.63
C LYS A 97 9.59 11.50 -2.76
N HIS A 98 9.94 10.67 -1.76
CA HIS A 98 11.13 9.80 -1.84
C HIS A 98 11.03 8.80 -2.98
N VAL A 99 9.80 8.31 -3.16
CA VAL A 99 9.38 7.39 -4.20
C VAL A 99 9.47 8.03 -5.60
N GLU A 100 8.96 9.25 -5.77
CA GLU A 100 9.04 10.01 -7.02
C GLU A 100 10.50 10.36 -7.38
N ASN A 101 11.34 10.58 -6.38
CA ASN A 101 12.77 10.89 -6.55
C ASN A 101 13.64 9.64 -6.84
N GLY A 102 13.05 8.46 -7.03
CA GLY A 102 13.73 7.25 -7.52
C GLY A 102 14.71 6.60 -6.53
N ARG A 103 14.68 6.97 -5.24
CA ARG A 103 15.65 6.48 -4.24
C ARG A 103 15.20 5.21 -3.51
N PHE A 104 13.91 4.87 -3.58
CA PHE A 104 13.34 3.61 -3.10
C PHE A 104 12.13 3.25 -3.98
N THR A 105 12.01 2.00 -4.43
CA THR A 105 10.75 1.46 -4.96
C THR A 105 9.71 1.60 -3.84
N GLN A 106 8.59 2.33 -3.97
CA GLN A 106 7.62 2.25 -5.07
C GLN A 106 6.71 3.49 -5.21
N PRO A 107 6.41 3.90 -6.46
CA PRO A 107 5.05 4.18 -6.89
C PRO A 107 4.76 3.19 -8.01
N VAL A 108 4.33 1.98 -7.69
CA VAL A 108 3.91 1.06 -8.74
C VAL A 108 2.66 0.31 -8.29
N VAL A 109 1.54 1.02 -8.29
CA VAL A 109 0.27 0.43 -8.77
C VAL A 109 0.39 0.34 -10.29
N ILE A 110 1.30 -0.52 -10.75
CA ILE A 110 1.41 -1.08 -12.10
C ILE A 110 2.19 -2.38 -11.85
N LEU A 111 1.47 -3.48 -11.67
CA LEU A 111 1.93 -4.66 -12.36
C LEU A 111 1.51 -4.47 -13.82
#